data_AF-A0A6B1DPI9-F1
#
_entry.id   AF-A0A6B1DPI9-F1
#
_cell.length_a   1.000
_cell.length_b   1.000
_cell.length_c   1.000
_cell.angle_alpha   90.00
_cell.angle_beta   90.00
_cell.angle_gamma   90.00
#
_symmetry.space_group_name_H-M   'P 1'
#
loop_
_entity.id
_entity.type
_entity.pdbx_description
1 polymer ?
#
loop_
_entity_poly.entity_id
_entity_poly.type
_entity_poly.pdbx_seq_one_letter_code
_entity_poly.pdbx_strand_id
1 'polypeptide(L)' 'MGRRAGSRLPERPIPRDEEAAKALKKRTLTNLYNARPQWLDDAHAALDAAVASAYGWRPDIADEDALRALLALNGGN' A
#
# COMPACT_ATOMS: atom_id res chain seq x y z
N MET A 1 -14.22 -24.32 -27.93
CA MET A 1 -13.38 -24.50 -26.73
C MET A 1 -13.19 -23.13 -26.07
N GLY A 2 -13.89 -22.86 -24.98
CA GLY A 2 -13.91 -21.55 -24.32
C GLY A 2 -12.66 -21.28 -23.49
N ARG A 3 -11.97 -20.18 -23.77
CA ARG A 3 -10.91 -19.66 -22.88
C ARG A 3 -11.57 -19.20 -21.58
N ARG A 4 -11.37 -19.94 -20.48
CA ARG A 4 -11.63 -19.41 -19.14
C ARG A 4 -10.72 -18.19 -18.98
N ALA A 5 -11.31 -17.04 -18.66
CA ALA A 5 -10.53 -15.88 -18.23
C ALA A 5 -9.73 -16.30 -17.00
N GLY A 6 -8.41 -16.51 -17.17
CA GLY A 6 -7.51 -16.79 -16.07
C GLY A 6 -7.60 -15.66 -15.05
N SER A 7 -7.57 -16.00 -13.77
CA SER A 7 -7.64 -15.04 -12.67
C SER A 7 -6.68 -13.88 -12.90
N ARG A 8 -7.13 -12.62 -12.75
CA ARG A 8 -6.29 -11.40 -12.80
C ARG A 8 -5.23 -11.31 -11.69
N LEU A 9 -5.14 -12.34 -10.85
CA LEU A 9 -4.23 -12.39 -9.72
C LEU A 9 -2.99 -13.23 -10.07
N PRO A 10 -1.81 -12.84 -9.56
CA PRO A 10 -0.60 -13.63 -9.72
C PRO A 10 -0.75 -15.00 -9.06
N GLU A 11 -0.02 -15.98 -9.58
CA GLU A 11 0.01 -17.32 -9.00
C GLU A 11 0.56 -17.31 -7.58
N ARG A 12 -0.03 -18.16 -6.71
CA ARG A 12 0.39 -18.26 -5.30
C ARG A 12 1.66 -19.10 -5.21
N PRO A 13 2.73 -18.61 -4.57
CA PRO A 13 3.97 -19.36 -4.45
C PRO A 13 3.79 -20.61 -3.57
N ILE A 14 4.35 -21.73 -4.03
CA ILE A 14 4.40 -23.01 -3.30
C ILE A 14 5.84 -23.22 -2.79
N PRO A 15 6.06 -23.45 -1.48
CA PRO A 15 7.39 -23.76 -0.95
C PRO A 15 7.95 -25.06 -1.51
N ARG A 16 9.24 -25.07 -1.82
CA ARG A 16 9.96 -26.27 -2.28
C ARG A 16 10.45 -27.19 -1.14
N ASP A 17 10.63 -26.63 0.05
CA ASP A 17 11.18 -27.29 1.25
C ASP A 17 10.66 -26.60 2.55
N GLU A 18 10.97 -27.17 3.72
CA GLU A 18 10.49 -26.67 5.02
C GLU A 18 11.04 -25.28 5.39
N GLU A 19 12.29 -24.98 5.04
CA GLU A 19 12.90 -23.67 5.31
C GLU A 19 12.25 -22.58 4.46
N ALA A 20 11.98 -22.87 3.18
CA ALA A 20 11.19 -22.02 2.32
C ALA A 20 9.75 -21.85 2.86
N ALA A 21 9.15 -22.88 3.45
CA ALA A 21 7.83 -22.78 4.06
C ALA A 21 7.85 -21.85 5.30
N LYS A 22 8.87 -21.96 6.15
CA LYS A 22 9.08 -21.04 7.30
C LYS A 22 9.30 -19.60 6.83
N ALA A 23 10.10 -19.40 5.77
CA ALA A 23 10.34 -18.08 5.19
C ALA A 23 9.06 -17.50 4.57
N LEU A 24 8.28 -18.30 3.83
CA LEU A 24 7.01 -17.87 3.25
C LEU A 24 6.00 -17.47 4.32
N LYS A 25 5.93 -18.19 5.45
CA LYS A 25 5.06 -17.86 6.58
C LYS A 25 5.32 -16.45 7.15
N LYS A 26 6.53 -15.91 7.00
CA LYS A 26 6.87 -14.55 7.45
C LYS A 26 6.40 -13.46 6.48
N ARG A 27 5.99 -13.77 5.25
CA ARG A 27 5.57 -12.79 4.23
C ARG A 27 4.11 -12.38 4.43
N THR A 28 3.83 -11.74 5.56
CA THR A 28 2.54 -11.14 5.89
C THR A 28 2.59 -9.63 5.67
N LEU A 29 1.43 -9.00 5.42
CA LEU A 29 1.36 -7.53 5.37
C LEU A 29 1.86 -6.91 6.68
N THR A 30 1.48 -7.46 7.83
CA THR A 30 1.98 -6.99 9.14
C THR A 30 3.51 -6.97 9.20
N ASN A 31 4.17 -8.06 8.81
CA ASN A 31 5.64 -8.10 8.85
C ASN A 31 6.26 -7.16 7.81
N LEU A 32 5.66 -7.03 6.63
CA LEU A 32 6.10 -6.09 5.60
C LEU A 32 6.03 -4.64 6.10
N TYR A 33 4.91 -4.24 6.69
CA TYR A 33 4.70 -2.89 7.21
C TYR A 33 5.53 -2.61 8.48
N ASN A 34 5.80 -3.62 9.30
CA ASN A 34 6.70 -3.48 10.45
C ASN A 34 8.16 -3.32 10.03
N ALA A 35 8.61 -4.06 9.01
CA ALA A 35 9.97 -3.96 8.49
C ALA A 35 10.20 -2.70 7.66
N ARG A 36 9.14 -2.17 7.03
CA ARG A 36 9.10 -0.95 6.22
C ARG A 36 10.37 -0.76 5.35
N PRO A 37 10.64 -1.69 4.42
CA PRO A 37 11.80 -1.58 3.55
C PRO A 37 11.73 -0.31 2.69
N GLN A 38 12.88 0.22 2.27
CA GLN A 38 12.96 1.52 1.55
C GLN A 38 12.00 1.62 0.36
N TRP A 39 11.88 0.58 -0.47
CA TRP A 39 10.98 0.60 -1.63
C TRP A 39 9.51 0.81 -1.25
N LEU A 40 9.09 0.33 -0.08
CA LEU A 40 7.72 0.53 0.39
C LEU A 40 7.53 1.96 0.88
N ASP A 41 8.54 2.51 1.56
CA ASP A 41 8.53 3.90 2.00
C ASP A 41 8.48 4.86 0.80
N ASP A 42 9.32 4.62 -0.20
CA ASP A 42 9.34 5.39 -1.45
C ASP A 42 7.98 5.31 -2.18
N ALA A 43 7.36 4.12 -2.21
CA ALA A 43 6.05 3.93 -2.82
C ALA A 43 4.96 4.70 -2.07
N HIS A 44 5.01 4.74 -0.74
CA HIS A 44 4.10 5.54 0.08
C HIS A 44 4.33 7.04 -0.15
N ALA A 45 5.57 7.52 -0.17
CA ALA A 45 5.88 8.93 -0.44
C ALA A 45 5.39 9.39 -1.82
N ALA A 46 5.55 8.55 -2.84
CA ALA A 46 5.02 8.83 -4.18
C ALA A 46 3.48 8.89 -4.20
N LEU A 47 2.81 8.00 -3.47
CA LEU A 47 1.37 8.01 -3.32
C LEU A 47 0.88 9.26 -2.60
N ASP A 48 1.50 9.62 -1.48
CA ASP A 48 1.13 10.78 -0.67
C ASP A 48 1.28 12.08 -1.47
N ALA A 49 2.36 12.23 -2.23
CA ALA A 49 2.56 13.37 -3.12
C ALA A 49 1.47 13.46 -4.21
N ALA A 50 1.09 12.32 -4.81
CA ALA A 50 0.04 12.29 -5.82
C ALA A 50 -1.33 12.65 -5.24
N VAL A 51 -1.65 12.14 -4.04
CA VAL A 51 -2.90 12.46 -3.32
C VAL A 51 -2.93 13.94 -2.94
N ALA A 52 -1.85 14.46 -2.34
CA ALA A 52 -1.75 15.88 -2.00
C ALA A 52 -1.95 16.76 -3.23
N SER A 53 -1.30 16.44 -4.35
CA SER A 53 -1.48 17.16 -5.60
C SER A 53 -2.92 17.11 -6.12
N ALA A 54 -3.63 15.98 -5.98
CA ALA A 54 -5.03 15.85 -6.40
C ALA A 54 -5.98 16.73 -5.58
N TYR A 55 -5.66 16.96 -4.31
CA TYR A 55 -6.38 17.92 -3.44
C TYR A 55 -5.87 19.36 -3.57
N GLY A 56 -4.84 19.62 -4.38
CA GLY A 56 -4.23 20.94 -4.52
C GLY A 56 -3.36 21.36 -3.33
N TRP A 57 -2.91 20.40 -2.51
CA TRP A 57 -2.03 20.64 -1.38
C TRP A 57 -0.56 20.48 -1.74
N ARG A 58 0.31 20.99 -0.87
CA ARG A 58 1.75 20.73 -0.99
C ARG A 58 2.04 19.25 -0.67
N PRO A 59 3.01 18.61 -1.35
CA PRO A 59 3.40 17.23 -1.07
C PRO A 59 3.90 16.98 0.37
N ASP A 60 4.34 18.04 1.06
CA ASP A 60 4.82 18.02 2.44
C ASP A 60 3.80 18.61 3.43
N ILE A 61 2.51 18.60 3.10
CA ILE A 61 1.44 18.99 4.03
C ILE A 61 1.54 18.15 5.30
N ALA A 62 1.42 18.81 6.46
CA ALA A 62 1.39 18.11 7.74
C ALA A 62 0.07 17.34 7.91
N ASP A 63 0.13 16.16 8.53
CA ASP A 63 -1.04 15.29 8.74
C ASP A 63 -2.22 16.03 9.40
N GLU A 64 -1.95 16.87 10.39
CA GLU A 64 -2.96 17.67 11.09
C GLU A 64 -3.66 18.67 10.16
N ASP A 65 -2.92 19.29 9.23
CA ASP A 65 -3.49 20.25 8.27
C ASP A 65 -4.31 19.51 7.20
N ALA A 66 -3.81 18.36 6.73
CA ALA A 66 -4.55 17.49 5.83
C ALA A 66 -5.86 17.00 6.46
N LEU A 67 -5.84 16.57 7.74
CA LEU A 67 -7.03 16.14 8.47
C LEU A 67 -8.05 17.27 8.62
N ARG A 68 -7.63 18.49 9.00
CA ARG A 68 -8.54 19.64 9.08
C ARG A 68 -9.19 19.95 7.74
N ALA A 69 -8.41 19.96 6.66
CA ALA A 69 -8.91 20.21 5.32
C ALA A 69 -9.93 19.14 4.89
N LEU A 70 -9.63 17.86 5.12
CA LEU A 70 -10.55 16.75 4.85
C LEU A 70 -11.85 16.87 5.66
N LEU A 71 -11.78 17.23 6.94
CA LEU A 71 -12.96 17.42 7.78
C LEU A 71 -13.87 18.54 7.25
N ALA A 72 -13.26 19.68 6.88
CA ALA A 72 -14.00 20.81 6.31
C ALA A 72 -14.68 20.45 4.98
N LEU A 73 -14.00 19.69 4.11
CA LEU A 73 -14.55 19.22 2.83
C LEU A 73 -15.74 18.27 3.01
N ASN A 74 -15.76 17.47 4.08
CA ASN A 74 -16.79 16.46 4.33
C ASN A 74 -17.98 16.98 5.15
N GLY A 75 -18.10 18.30 5.33
CA GLY A 75 -19.24 18.92 6.01
C GLY A 75 -19.14 18.94 7.54
N GLY A 76 -17.93 18.87 8.08
CA GLY A 76 -17.67 19.18 9.49
C GLY A 76 -17.75 20.68 9.75
N ASN A 77 -18.96 21.24 9.81
CA ASN A 77 -19.25 22.55 10.39
C ASN A 77 -20.30 22.40 11.49
#